data_AF-A0A9Q2KNF5-F1
#
_entry.id   AF-A0A9Q2KNF5-F1
#
_cell.length_a   1.000
_cell.length_b   1.000
_cell.length_c   1.000
_cell.angle_alpha   90.00
_cell.angle_beta   90.00
_cell.angle_gamma   90.00
#
_symmetry.space_group_name_H-M   'P 1'
#
loop_
_entity.id
_entity.type
_entity.pdbx_description
1 polymer ?
#
loop_
_entity_poly.entity_id
_entity_poly.type
_entity_poly.pdbx_seq_one_letter_code
_entity_poly.pdbx_strand_id
1 'polypeptide(L)'
;TRSWDNLRLADVVKTVATDNGLIPRVADALKDIHISHIDQVAESDANLLARLARDYNAVSKPSGGYWLFLQQGATVTASGKQAGGITITPDEVSNWSYSEGERGSSTGKATGSGGKAKEKIGVRYYDEEDGTTKTSTVEHDGPAMINPYTQSEKTTAEQQANSRKTQAKRNEQKMALTGPCRPKHVLLTAEAGVTTSGFGSREDRAWVVESLVFSLTSAGFSYTYNLVVDIRKPAAASKKSEKQDKTGPSYFG
;
A
#
# COMPACT_ATOMS: atom_id res chain seq x y z
N THR A 1 -8.54 -3.85 27.14
CA THR A 1 -7.14 -4.30 27.10
C THR A 1 -7.14 -5.80 26.94
N ARG A 2 -6.32 -6.32 26.03
CA ARG A 2 -6.15 -7.76 25.77
C ARG A 2 -4.67 -8.04 25.53
N SER A 3 -4.24 -9.25 25.87
CA SER A 3 -2.93 -9.77 25.50
C SER A 3 -3.14 -10.98 24.61
N TRP A 4 -2.27 -11.14 23.62
CA TRP A 4 -2.37 -12.16 22.59
C TRP A 4 -1.05 -12.93 22.54
N ASP A 5 -1.10 -14.20 22.91
CA ASP A 5 0.09 -15.04 23.10
C ASP A 5 0.08 -16.24 22.17
N ASN A 6 1.17 -16.42 21.43
CA ASN A 6 1.44 -17.62 20.65
C ASN A 6 0.30 -17.99 19.68
N LEU A 7 -0.12 -17.04 18.85
CA LEU A 7 -1.23 -17.19 17.91
C LEU A 7 -0.78 -17.00 16.47
N ARG A 8 -1.57 -17.52 15.52
CA ARG A 8 -1.42 -17.09 14.13
C ARG A 8 -2.12 -15.76 13.91
N LEU A 9 -1.60 -14.98 12.97
CA LEU A 9 -2.23 -13.72 12.55
C LEU A 9 -3.71 -13.92 12.15
N ALA A 10 -4.03 -15.05 11.50
CA ALA A 10 -5.41 -15.37 11.17
C ALA A 10 -6.32 -15.54 12.40
N ASP A 11 -5.80 -16.06 13.51
CA ASP A 11 -6.58 -16.28 14.74
C ASP A 11 -6.88 -14.95 15.44
N VAL A 12 -5.91 -14.03 15.46
CA VAL A 12 -6.10 -12.66 15.96
C VAL A 12 -7.18 -11.95 15.14
N VAL A 13 -7.05 -11.97 13.81
CA VAL A 13 -8.05 -11.35 12.91
C VAL A 13 -9.43 -12.00 13.08
N LYS A 14 -9.49 -13.33 13.20
CA LYS A 14 -10.75 -14.07 13.39
C LYS A 14 -11.46 -13.66 14.68
N THR A 15 -10.71 -13.57 15.78
CA THR A 15 -11.25 -13.18 17.08
C THR A 15 -11.82 -11.77 17.02
N VAL A 16 -11.02 -10.80 16.55
CA VAL A 16 -11.44 -9.41 16.40
C VAL A 16 -12.66 -9.27 15.46
N ALA A 17 -12.64 -9.93 14.31
CA ALA A 17 -13.75 -9.86 13.36
C ALA A 17 -15.06 -10.38 13.98
N THR A 18 -15.00 -11.53 14.66
CA THR A 18 -16.17 -12.18 15.27
C THR A 18 -16.76 -11.31 16.38
N ASP A 19 -15.92 -10.74 17.24
CA ASP A 19 -16.35 -9.83 18.32
C ASP A 19 -17.07 -8.59 17.78
N ASN A 20 -16.74 -8.17 16.57
CA ASN A 20 -17.35 -7.04 15.89
C ASN A 20 -18.49 -7.44 14.92
N GLY A 21 -18.95 -8.70 14.96
CA GLY A 21 -20.05 -9.20 14.12
C GLY A 21 -19.71 -9.30 12.63
N LEU A 22 -18.43 -9.43 12.29
CA LEU A 22 -17.91 -9.47 10.92
C LEU A 22 -17.31 -10.84 10.59
N ILE A 23 -17.39 -11.22 9.32
CA ILE A 23 -16.79 -12.47 8.84
C ILE A 23 -15.31 -12.23 8.47
N PRO A 24 -14.34 -12.92 9.09
CA PRO A 24 -12.93 -12.73 8.77
C PRO A 24 -12.57 -13.25 7.39
N ARG A 25 -11.75 -12.50 6.65
CA ARG A 25 -11.12 -12.92 5.40
C ARG A 25 -9.64 -12.54 5.44
N VAL A 26 -8.78 -13.54 5.57
CA VAL A 26 -7.32 -13.36 5.65
C VAL A 26 -6.69 -13.95 4.40
N ALA A 27 -5.76 -13.22 3.78
CA ALA A 27 -5.03 -13.72 2.62
C ALA A 27 -4.15 -14.92 2.99
N ASP A 28 -4.05 -15.90 2.09
CA ASP A 28 -3.27 -17.14 2.33
C ASP A 28 -1.81 -16.86 2.65
N ALA A 29 -1.20 -15.83 2.06
CA ALA A 29 0.18 -15.44 2.31
C ALA A 29 0.42 -14.87 3.73
N LEU A 30 -0.66 -14.49 4.44
CA LEU A 30 -0.57 -13.82 5.76
C LEU A 30 -1.07 -14.72 6.90
N LYS A 31 -1.90 -15.72 6.60
CA LYS A 31 -2.65 -16.47 7.62
C LYS A 31 -1.77 -17.21 8.62
N ASP A 32 -0.62 -17.72 8.16
CA ASP A 32 0.28 -18.56 8.93
C ASP A 32 1.43 -17.79 9.60
N ILE A 33 1.43 -16.45 9.52
CA ILE A 33 2.37 -15.61 10.25
C ILE A 33 2.15 -15.84 11.74
N HIS A 34 3.21 -16.28 12.42
CA HIS A 34 3.21 -16.52 13.85
C HIS A 34 3.44 -15.22 14.62
N ILE A 35 2.63 -15.00 15.65
CA ILE A 35 2.71 -13.88 16.56
C ILE A 35 3.06 -14.46 17.93
N SER A 36 4.30 -14.20 18.37
CA SER A 36 4.78 -14.66 19.68
C SER A 36 4.02 -14.00 20.81
N HIS A 37 3.95 -12.67 20.78
CA HIS A 37 3.24 -11.88 21.78
C HIS A 37 2.87 -10.51 21.21
N ILE A 38 1.66 -10.03 21.52
CA ILE A 38 1.26 -8.65 21.26
C ILE A 38 0.24 -8.19 22.31
N ASP A 39 0.46 -6.99 22.84
CA ASP A 39 -0.49 -6.36 23.74
C ASP A 39 -1.38 -5.34 23.01
N GLN A 40 -2.65 -5.33 23.38
CA GLN A 40 -3.66 -4.35 22.99
C GLN A 40 -4.03 -3.51 24.22
N VAL A 41 -3.20 -2.49 24.51
CA VAL A 41 -3.37 -1.57 25.64
C VAL A 41 -3.86 -0.21 25.15
N ALA A 42 -4.99 0.27 25.70
CA ALA A 42 -5.62 1.52 25.28
C ALA A 42 -5.80 1.63 23.74
N GLU A 43 -5.98 0.49 23.08
CA GLU A 43 -6.00 0.36 21.63
C GLU A 43 -7.32 -0.30 21.21
N SER A 44 -7.98 0.26 20.19
CA SER A 44 -9.18 -0.34 19.60
C SER A 44 -8.82 -1.52 18.70
N ASP A 45 -9.76 -2.44 18.52
CA ASP A 45 -9.63 -3.58 17.61
C ASP A 45 -9.23 -3.17 16.18
N ALA A 46 -9.82 -2.08 15.68
CA ALA A 46 -9.48 -1.52 14.38
C ALA A 46 -8.04 -1.02 14.33
N ASN A 47 -7.56 -0.36 15.39
CA ASN A 47 -6.19 0.13 15.45
C ASN A 47 -5.18 -1.02 15.60
N LEU A 48 -5.49 -2.05 16.39
CA LEU A 48 -4.68 -3.26 16.50
C LEU A 48 -4.47 -3.90 15.14
N LEU A 49 -5.57 -4.15 14.39
CA LEU A 49 -5.46 -4.78 13.08
C LEU A 49 -4.83 -3.85 12.03
N ALA A 50 -5.01 -2.53 12.12
CA ALA A 50 -4.31 -1.59 11.25
C ALA A 50 -2.80 -1.54 11.53
N ARG A 51 -2.39 -1.67 12.79
CA ARG A 51 -0.99 -1.77 13.20
C ARG A 51 -0.35 -3.05 12.69
N LEU A 52 -0.97 -4.20 12.94
CA LEU A 52 -0.53 -5.50 12.39
C LEU A 52 -0.46 -5.47 10.87
N ALA A 53 -1.42 -4.84 10.20
CA ALA A 53 -1.40 -4.72 8.75
C ALA A 53 -0.17 -3.94 8.24
N ARG A 54 0.20 -2.85 8.93
CA ARG A 54 1.42 -2.09 8.61
C ARG A 54 2.68 -2.92 8.81
N ASP A 55 2.73 -3.74 9.84
CA ASP A 55 3.92 -4.53 10.17
C ASP A 55 4.16 -5.65 9.15
N TYR A 56 3.08 -6.24 8.63
CA TYR A 56 3.12 -7.40 7.72
C TYR A 56 2.77 -7.08 6.25
N ASN A 57 2.93 -5.82 5.82
CA ASN A 57 2.67 -5.38 4.44
C ASN A 57 1.27 -5.77 3.93
N ALA A 58 0.27 -5.51 4.75
CA ALA A 58 -1.12 -5.87 4.53
C ALA A 58 -2.04 -4.63 4.63
N VAL A 59 -3.31 -4.85 4.33
CA VAL A 59 -4.40 -3.90 4.51
C VAL A 59 -5.48 -4.55 5.35
N SER A 60 -5.91 -3.84 6.38
CA SER A 60 -7.01 -4.21 7.26
C SER A 60 -8.18 -3.26 7.03
N LYS A 61 -9.35 -3.77 6.64
CA LYS A 61 -10.57 -2.96 6.51
C LYS A 61 -11.86 -3.74 6.73
N PRO A 62 -12.83 -3.19 7.50
CA PRO A 62 -14.19 -3.72 7.51
C PRO A 62 -14.93 -3.29 6.22
N SER A 63 -15.53 -4.24 5.51
CA SER A 63 -16.28 -3.94 4.28
C SER A 63 -17.26 -5.06 3.93
N GLY A 64 -18.50 -4.72 3.57
CA GLY A 64 -19.49 -5.67 3.05
C GLY A 64 -19.84 -6.82 4.00
N GLY A 65 -19.80 -6.59 5.32
CA GLY A 65 -20.03 -7.63 6.34
C GLY A 65 -18.80 -8.50 6.65
N TYR A 66 -17.65 -8.19 6.05
CA TYR A 66 -16.39 -8.88 6.28
C TYR A 66 -15.37 -7.99 6.98
N TRP A 67 -14.46 -8.59 7.73
CA TRP A 67 -13.19 -7.98 8.08
C TRP A 67 -12.12 -8.52 7.12
N LEU A 68 -11.64 -7.66 6.22
CA LEU A 68 -10.65 -8.02 5.22
C LEU A 68 -9.25 -7.74 5.76
N PHE A 69 -8.39 -8.75 5.74
CA PHE A 69 -6.97 -8.66 6.05
C PHE A 69 -6.18 -9.23 4.87
N LEU A 70 -5.88 -8.37 3.91
CA LEU A 70 -5.37 -8.75 2.59
C LEU A 70 -3.94 -8.27 2.40
N GLN A 71 -3.20 -8.93 1.52
CA GLN A 71 -1.88 -8.42 1.13
C GLN A 71 -2.02 -7.06 0.44
N GLN A 72 -1.20 -6.12 0.86
CA GLN A 72 -1.25 -4.76 0.34
C GLN A 72 -0.82 -4.71 -1.13
N GLY A 73 -1.58 -3.99 -1.95
CA GLY A 73 -1.34 -3.86 -3.39
C GLY A 73 -1.70 -5.09 -4.22
N ALA A 74 -2.33 -6.12 -3.64
CA ALA A 74 -2.69 -7.32 -4.38
C ALA A 74 -3.84 -7.09 -5.39
N THR A 75 -4.65 -6.03 -5.21
CA THR A 75 -5.84 -5.74 -6.03
C THR A 75 -6.76 -6.95 -6.13
N VAL A 76 -7.01 -7.60 -5.00
CA VAL A 76 -7.97 -8.70 -4.88
C VAL A 76 -9.14 -8.27 -4.01
N THR A 77 -10.34 -8.69 -4.42
CA THR A 77 -11.57 -8.50 -3.64
C THR A 77 -11.61 -9.47 -2.46
N ALA A 78 -12.57 -9.28 -1.55
CA ALA A 78 -12.88 -10.21 -0.46
C ALA A 78 -13.11 -11.67 -0.91
N SER A 79 -13.54 -11.85 -2.16
CA SER A 79 -13.78 -13.17 -2.79
C SER A 79 -12.53 -13.77 -3.44
N GLY A 80 -11.39 -13.09 -3.38
CA GLY A 80 -10.13 -13.49 -4.03
C GLY A 80 -10.06 -13.16 -5.53
N LYS A 81 -11.14 -12.63 -6.14
CA LYS A 81 -11.13 -12.19 -7.54
C LYS A 81 -10.33 -10.90 -7.70
N GLN A 82 -9.61 -10.75 -8.80
CA GLN A 82 -8.98 -9.49 -9.20
C GLN A 82 -10.02 -8.36 -9.14
N ALA A 83 -9.73 -7.30 -8.39
CA ALA A 83 -10.59 -6.13 -8.38
C ALA A 83 -10.54 -5.49 -9.77
N GLY A 84 -11.72 -5.17 -10.32
CA GLY A 84 -11.84 -4.58 -11.65
C GLY A 84 -11.03 -3.29 -11.73
N GLY A 85 -10.27 -3.16 -12.82
CA GLY A 85 -9.56 -1.92 -13.13
C GLY A 85 -10.37 -1.05 -14.06
N ILE A 86 -10.28 0.27 -13.90
CA ILE A 86 -10.80 1.23 -14.89
C ILE A 86 -9.66 2.04 -15.50
N THR A 87 -9.83 2.43 -16.76
CA THR A 87 -9.00 3.46 -17.37
C THR A 87 -9.65 4.83 -17.18
N ILE A 88 -8.87 5.81 -16.74
CA ILE A 88 -9.27 7.20 -16.59
C ILE A 88 -8.45 8.04 -17.57
N THR A 89 -9.12 8.96 -18.25
CA THR A 89 -8.54 9.93 -19.19
C THR A 89 -8.79 11.37 -18.71
N PRO A 90 -8.01 12.36 -19.16
CA PRO A 90 -8.13 13.74 -18.69
C PRO A 90 -9.51 14.37 -18.89
N ASP A 91 -10.23 14.00 -19.96
CA ASP A 91 -11.57 14.50 -20.28
C ASP A 91 -12.65 14.06 -19.28
N GLU A 92 -12.37 13.05 -18.46
CA GLU A 92 -13.29 12.54 -17.44
C GLU A 92 -13.05 13.14 -16.05
N VAL A 93 -12.01 13.96 -15.92
CA VAL A 93 -11.52 14.48 -14.64
C VAL A 93 -11.66 16.00 -14.62
N SER A 94 -12.17 16.54 -13.52
CA SER A 94 -12.31 17.98 -13.32
C SER A 94 -11.03 18.64 -12.78
N ASN A 95 -10.27 17.91 -11.97
CA ASN A 95 -9.00 18.37 -11.42
C ASN A 95 -8.11 17.17 -11.12
N TRP A 96 -6.80 17.32 -11.32
CA TRP A 96 -5.83 16.30 -10.96
C TRP A 96 -4.55 16.92 -10.42
N SER A 97 -3.84 16.16 -9.60
CA SER A 97 -2.48 16.49 -9.19
C SER A 97 -1.62 15.24 -9.28
N TYR A 98 -0.36 15.43 -9.61
CA TYR A 98 0.67 14.40 -9.59
C TYR A 98 1.80 14.90 -8.71
N SER A 99 2.31 14.00 -7.87
CA SER A 99 3.51 14.26 -7.08
C SER A 99 4.44 13.07 -7.17
N GLU A 100 5.70 13.38 -7.42
CA GLU A 100 6.83 12.47 -7.37
C GLU A 100 7.88 13.16 -6.50
N GLY A 101 8.28 12.53 -5.40
CA GLY A 101 9.01 13.24 -4.36
C GLY A 101 10.02 12.39 -3.59
N GLU A 102 11.11 13.05 -3.20
CA GLU A 102 12.31 12.49 -2.56
C GLU A 102 12.08 11.87 -1.17
N ARG A 103 10.91 12.05 -0.55
CA ARG A 103 10.55 11.39 0.73
C ARG A 103 9.92 10.00 0.52
N GLY A 104 10.30 9.34 -0.57
CA GLY A 104 9.87 7.98 -0.96
C GLY A 104 10.88 7.29 -1.89
N SER A 105 11.48 8.03 -2.83
CA SER A 105 12.71 7.71 -3.59
C SER A 105 13.18 8.98 -4.29
N SER A 106 14.49 9.24 -4.30
CA SER A 106 15.06 10.36 -5.05
C SER A 106 15.41 9.92 -6.47
N THR A 107 14.46 10.01 -7.40
CA THR A 107 14.78 10.17 -8.83
C THR A 107 15.11 11.63 -9.15
N GLY A 108 15.94 12.26 -8.31
CA GLY A 108 16.83 13.29 -8.81
C GLY A 108 17.93 12.56 -9.58
N LYS A 109 17.84 12.54 -10.92
CA LYS A 109 18.98 12.13 -11.77
C LYS A 109 20.20 12.84 -11.21
N ALA A 110 21.21 12.09 -10.78
CA ALA A 110 22.46 12.67 -10.32
C ALA A 110 22.98 13.58 -11.43
N THR A 111 23.04 14.89 -11.17
CA THR A 111 23.75 15.86 -12.02
C THR A 111 25.28 15.73 -11.86
N GLY A 112 25.76 14.56 -11.43
CA GLY A 112 27.16 14.22 -11.27
C GLY A 112 27.36 12.71 -11.44
N SER A 113 28.53 12.30 -11.93
CA SER A 113 28.81 10.91 -12.35
C SER A 113 28.92 9.87 -11.22
N GLY A 114 28.41 10.17 -10.02
CA GLY A 114 28.38 9.26 -8.88
C GLY A 114 26.94 8.89 -8.56
N GLY A 115 26.54 7.64 -8.84
CA GLY A 115 25.23 7.14 -8.43
C GLY A 115 25.04 7.29 -6.92
N LYS A 116 23.84 7.69 -6.48
CA LYS A 116 23.53 7.78 -5.05
C LYS A 116 23.56 6.39 -4.41
N ALA A 117 24.11 6.30 -3.20
CA ALA A 117 24.10 5.07 -2.42
C ALA A 117 22.67 4.71 -2.03
N LYS A 118 22.29 3.43 -2.18
CA LYS A 118 21.03 2.93 -1.59
C LYS A 118 21.15 3.01 -0.08
N GLU A 119 20.27 3.77 0.57
CA GLU A 119 20.27 3.84 2.03
C GLU A 119 19.45 2.68 2.62
N LYS A 120 19.54 2.50 3.95
CA LYS A 120 19.03 1.31 4.63
C LYS A 120 17.81 1.62 5.49
N ILE A 121 16.84 0.72 5.47
CA ILE A 121 15.77 0.64 6.47
C ILE A 121 16.19 -0.37 7.53
N GLY A 122 16.41 0.09 8.75
CA GLY A 122 16.81 -0.72 9.89
C GLY A 122 15.65 -1.01 10.85
N VAL A 123 15.49 -2.25 11.27
CA VAL A 123 14.58 -2.67 12.35
C VAL A 123 15.37 -3.44 13.38
N ARG A 124 15.36 -2.97 14.63
CA ARG A 124 16.06 -3.62 15.74
C ARG A 124 15.31 -4.86 16.20
N TYR A 125 16.02 -5.91 16.59
CA TYR A 125 15.47 -7.07 17.29
C TYR A 125 16.36 -7.50 18.45
N TYR A 126 15.76 -8.13 19.45
CA TYR A 126 16.50 -8.79 20.53
C TYR A 126 16.89 -10.20 20.08
N ASP A 127 18.16 -10.57 20.25
CA ASP A 127 18.66 -11.90 19.98
C ASP A 127 18.84 -12.64 21.31
N GLU A 128 18.03 -13.68 21.55
CA GLU A 128 18.05 -14.44 22.80
C GLU A 128 19.31 -15.29 22.95
N GLU A 129 19.95 -15.73 21.85
CA GLU A 129 21.14 -16.57 21.90
C GLU A 129 22.34 -15.77 22.43
N ASP A 130 22.51 -14.54 21.93
CA ASP A 130 23.63 -13.67 22.29
C ASP A 130 23.28 -12.66 23.40
N GLY A 131 22.00 -12.53 23.76
CA GLY A 131 21.50 -11.53 24.72
C GLY A 131 21.66 -10.07 24.27
N THR A 132 21.82 -9.83 22.97
CA THR A 132 22.14 -8.50 22.40
C THR A 132 21.07 -8.00 21.43
N THR A 133 20.96 -6.68 21.28
CA THR A 133 20.10 -6.08 20.26
C THR A 133 20.84 -6.01 18.92
N LYS A 134 20.31 -6.68 17.90
CA LYS A 134 20.81 -6.65 16.52
C LYS A 134 19.87 -5.83 15.63
N THR A 135 20.30 -5.49 14.43
CA THR A 135 19.48 -4.72 13.46
C THR A 135 19.36 -5.49 12.16
N SER A 136 18.14 -5.78 11.74
CA SER A 136 17.84 -6.24 10.38
C SER A 136 17.77 -5.03 9.46
N THR A 137 18.46 -5.07 8.32
CA THR A 137 18.49 -3.96 7.37
C THR A 137 18.09 -4.39 5.98
N VAL A 138 17.29 -3.55 5.31
CA VAL A 138 16.95 -3.73 3.90
C VAL A 138 17.33 -2.47 3.13
N GLU A 139 18.05 -2.63 2.02
CA GLU A 139 18.37 -1.52 1.12
C GLU A 139 17.13 -1.06 0.35
N HIS A 140 16.94 0.25 0.27
CA HIS A 140 15.90 0.87 -0.53
C HIS A 140 16.41 2.14 -1.21
N ASP A 141 15.62 2.64 -2.15
CA ASP A 141 15.95 3.85 -2.89
C ASP A 141 15.23 5.01 -2.19
N GLY A 142 15.89 5.66 -1.23
CA GLY A 142 15.30 6.68 -0.38
C GLY A 142 16.17 6.93 0.85
N PRO A 143 15.77 7.85 1.75
CA PRO A 143 16.56 8.17 2.94
C PRO A 143 16.59 7.02 3.94
N ALA A 144 17.64 6.94 4.75
CA ALA A 144 17.80 5.96 5.80
C ALA A 144 16.64 6.08 6.79
N MET A 145 16.05 4.95 7.15
CA MET A 145 14.94 4.88 8.10
C MET A 145 15.27 3.89 9.20
N ILE A 146 14.89 4.21 10.42
CA ILE A 146 15.03 3.30 11.56
C ILE A 146 13.66 3.14 12.20
N ASN A 147 13.24 1.89 12.42
CA ASN A 147 12.04 1.61 13.20
C ASN A 147 12.31 1.98 14.67
N PRO A 148 11.48 2.82 15.29
CA PRO A 148 11.72 3.26 16.66
C PRO A 148 11.67 2.09 17.65
N TYR A 149 10.84 1.08 17.38
CA TYR A 149 10.60 -0.05 18.27
C TYR A 149 11.48 -1.26 17.95
N THR A 150 12.04 -1.86 19.00
CA THR A 150 12.75 -3.15 18.92
C THR A 150 11.71 -4.28 18.86
N GLN A 151 11.93 -5.25 17.97
CA GLN A 151 11.11 -6.44 17.86
C GLN A 151 11.68 -7.57 18.72
N SER A 152 10.82 -8.50 19.13
CA SER A 152 11.28 -9.66 19.90
C SER A 152 12.08 -10.63 19.04
N GLU A 153 11.79 -10.69 17.74
CA GLU A 153 12.28 -11.72 16.83
C GLU A 153 12.92 -11.14 15.56
N LYS A 154 13.94 -11.83 15.04
CA LYS A 154 14.60 -11.46 13.79
C LYS A 154 13.65 -11.49 12.59
N THR A 155 12.82 -12.52 12.48
CA THR A 155 11.88 -12.71 11.36
C THR A 155 10.85 -11.58 11.28
N THR A 156 10.31 -11.16 12.43
CA THR A 156 9.41 -10.01 12.54
C THR A 156 10.10 -8.71 12.12
N ALA A 157 11.35 -8.50 12.55
CA ALA A 157 12.13 -7.34 12.14
C ALA A 157 12.39 -7.31 10.62
N GLU A 158 12.71 -8.46 10.01
CA GLU A 158 12.87 -8.59 8.56
C GLU A 158 11.58 -8.29 7.80
N GLN A 159 10.44 -8.81 8.28
CA GLN A 159 9.13 -8.56 7.67
C GLN A 159 8.75 -7.07 7.74
N GLN A 160 8.95 -6.42 8.90
CA GLN A 160 8.71 -4.99 9.05
C GLN A 160 9.63 -4.14 8.17
N ALA A 161 10.91 -4.51 8.04
CA ALA A 161 11.85 -3.81 7.17
C ALA A 161 11.42 -3.89 5.71
N ASN A 162 10.99 -5.08 5.27
CA ASN A 162 10.44 -5.30 3.93
C ASN A 162 9.11 -4.55 3.70
N SER A 163 8.23 -4.51 4.71
CA SER A 163 6.97 -3.75 4.66
C SER A 163 7.25 -2.26 4.45
N ARG A 164 8.15 -1.68 5.24
CA ARG A 164 8.58 -0.28 5.12
C ARG A 164 9.18 0.02 3.76
N LYS A 165 9.99 -0.88 3.20
CA LYS A 165 10.54 -0.74 1.84
C LYS A 165 9.44 -0.71 0.78
N THR A 166 8.49 -1.64 0.87
CA THR A 166 7.31 -1.65 -0.01
C THR A 166 6.53 -0.35 0.10
N GLN A 167 6.30 0.13 1.32
CA GLN A 167 5.57 1.37 1.57
C GLN A 167 6.30 2.59 0.99
N ALA A 168 7.63 2.69 1.18
CA ALA A 168 8.46 3.74 0.60
C ALA A 168 8.30 3.76 -0.92
N LYS A 169 8.47 2.59 -1.57
CA LYS A 169 8.34 2.44 -3.01
C LYS A 169 6.96 2.84 -3.55
N ARG A 170 5.89 2.47 -2.84
CA ARG A 170 4.51 2.85 -3.23
C ARG A 170 4.26 4.35 -3.10
N ASN A 171 4.91 5.00 -2.15
CA ASN A 171 4.75 6.42 -1.90
C ASN A 171 5.66 7.32 -2.75
N GLU A 172 6.52 6.74 -3.60
CA GLU A 172 7.39 7.47 -4.52
C GLU A 172 6.59 8.37 -5.45
N GLN A 173 5.46 7.85 -5.94
CA GLN A 173 4.61 8.50 -6.92
C GLN A 173 3.17 8.39 -6.47
N LYS A 174 2.52 9.55 -6.43
CA LYS A 174 1.11 9.69 -6.08
C LYS A 174 0.38 10.53 -7.12
N MET A 175 -0.89 10.22 -7.30
CA MET A 175 -1.77 11.00 -8.16
C MET A 175 -3.12 11.16 -7.47
N ALA A 176 -3.65 12.37 -7.44
CA ALA A 176 -5.02 12.63 -7.01
C ALA A 176 -5.87 12.97 -8.23
N LEU A 177 -7.03 12.33 -8.37
CA LEU A 177 -7.99 12.58 -9.44
C LEU A 177 -9.32 12.99 -8.82
N THR A 178 -9.92 14.07 -9.29
CA THR A 178 -11.26 14.51 -8.87
C THR A 178 -12.14 14.75 -10.08
N GLY A 179 -13.34 14.18 -10.09
CA GLY A 179 -14.24 14.29 -11.24
C GLY A 179 -15.70 14.00 -10.91
N PRO A 180 -16.61 14.21 -11.89
CA PRO A 180 -18.00 13.81 -11.76
C PRO A 180 -18.11 12.27 -11.67
N CYS A 181 -18.89 11.79 -10.73
CA CYS A 181 -19.08 10.36 -10.51
C CYS A 181 -20.07 9.77 -11.51
N ARG A 182 -19.57 8.83 -12.32
CA ARG A 182 -20.35 8.00 -13.27
C ARG A 182 -20.43 6.55 -12.77
N PRO A 183 -21.37 5.69 -13.23
CA PRO A 183 -21.54 4.33 -12.71
C PRO A 183 -20.25 3.48 -12.66
N LYS A 184 -19.37 3.61 -13.64
CA LYS A 184 -18.07 2.91 -13.68
C LYS A 184 -17.15 3.25 -12.50
N HIS A 185 -17.30 4.44 -11.91
CA HIS A 185 -16.51 4.94 -10.79
C HIS A 185 -16.99 4.33 -9.46
N VAL A 186 -18.31 4.19 -9.28
CA VAL A 186 -18.93 3.69 -8.04
C VAL A 186 -18.49 2.28 -7.67
N LEU A 187 -18.10 1.47 -8.66
CA LEU A 187 -17.65 0.10 -8.47
C LEU A 187 -16.23 0.01 -7.89
N LEU A 188 -15.47 1.11 -7.85
CA LEU A 188 -14.12 1.11 -7.30
C LEU A 188 -14.15 1.09 -5.77
N THR A 189 -13.24 0.30 -5.23
CA THR A 189 -12.97 0.23 -3.79
C THR A 189 -11.51 0.61 -3.53
N ALA A 190 -11.14 0.93 -2.29
CA ALA A 190 -9.73 0.95 -1.91
C ALA A 190 -9.06 -0.37 -2.30
N GLU A 191 -7.81 -0.34 -2.73
CA GLU A 191 -7.04 -1.43 -3.35
C GLU A 191 -7.44 -1.81 -4.78
N ALA A 192 -8.44 -1.15 -5.40
CA ALA A 192 -8.74 -1.35 -6.82
C ALA A 192 -7.63 -0.81 -7.73
N GLY A 193 -7.49 -1.42 -8.91
CA GLY A 193 -6.54 -0.97 -9.93
C GLY A 193 -7.13 0.19 -10.73
N VAL A 194 -6.29 1.17 -11.08
CA VAL A 194 -6.66 2.25 -12.00
C VAL A 194 -5.54 2.40 -13.01
N THR A 195 -5.88 2.63 -14.28
CA THR A 195 -4.89 2.97 -15.31
C THR A 195 -5.18 4.38 -15.82
N THR A 196 -4.15 5.21 -15.91
CA THR A 196 -4.26 6.56 -16.48
C THR A 196 -3.70 6.56 -17.90
N SER A 197 -4.36 7.30 -18.78
CA SER A 197 -3.94 7.45 -20.18
C SER A 197 -4.26 8.86 -20.67
N GLY A 198 -3.30 9.50 -21.34
CA GLY A 198 -3.44 10.83 -21.91
C GLY A 198 -3.07 11.98 -20.97
N PHE A 199 -2.62 11.70 -19.74
CA PHE A 199 -2.16 12.74 -18.81
C PHE A 199 -0.70 13.14 -19.05
N GLY A 200 0.13 12.19 -19.51
CA GLY A 200 1.54 12.44 -19.78
C GLY A 200 2.43 11.21 -19.57
N SER A 201 3.72 11.34 -19.89
CA SER A 201 4.65 10.20 -19.85
C SER A 201 4.94 9.69 -18.44
N ARG A 202 4.82 10.56 -17.43
CA ARG A 202 5.01 10.21 -16.01
C ARG A 202 3.70 9.81 -15.34
N GLU A 203 2.61 10.41 -15.73
CA GLU A 203 1.30 10.25 -15.10
C GLU A 203 0.61 8.98 -15.59
N ASP A 204 0.81 8.60 -16.87
CA ASP A 204 0.17 7.46 -17.50
C ASP A 204 0.81 6.12 -17.09
N ARG A 205 0.15 5.40 -16.19
CA ARG A 205 0.61 4.11 -15.66
C ARG A 205 -0.50 3.33 -14.95
N ALA A 206 -0.14 2.16 -14.45
CA ALA A 206 -0.96 1.42 -13.50
C ALA A 206 -0.80 1.99 -12.08
N TRP A 207 -1.93 2.19 -11.43
CA TRP A 207 -2.10 2.75 -10.10
C TRP A 207 -2.93 1.81 -9.23
N VAL A 208 -2.76 1.95 -7.92
CA VAL A 208 -3.65 1.36 -6.92
C VAL A 208 -4.35 2.48 -6.16
N VAL A 209 -5.66 2.35 -5.97
CA VAL A 209 -6.44 3.30 -5.15
C VAL A 209 -6.05 3.14 -3.67
N GLU A 210 -5.33 4.11 -3.12
CA GLU A 210 -4.99 4.19 -1.69
C GLU A 210 -6.21 4.59 -0.87
N SER A 211 -6.92 5.63 -1.31
CA SER A 211 -8.19 6.06 -0.71
C SER A 211 -9.10 6.67 -1.76
N LEU A 212 -10.40 6.66 -1.47
CA LEU A 212 -11.42 7.26 -2.30
C LEU A 212 -12.47 7.93 -1.45
N VAL A 213 -13.03 9.02 -1.97
CA VAL A 213 -14.12 9.76 -1.36
C VAL A 213 -15.19 9.97 -2.42
N PHE A 214 -16.42 9.62 -2.10
CA PHE A 214 -17.59 9.98 -2.89
C PHE A 214 -18.34 11.10 -2.15
N SER A 215 -18.72 12.15 -2.88
CA SER A 215 -19.42 13.31 -2.31
C SER A 215 -20.67 13.62 -3.13
N LEU A 216 -21.82 13.70 -2.46
CA LEU A 216 -23.09 14.10 -3.07
C LEU A 216 -23.48 15.47 -2.53
N THR A 217 -23.49 16.46 -3.42
CA THR A 217 -23.86 17.85 -3.10
C THR A 217 -24.96 18.34 -4.04
N SER A 218 -25.44 19.56 -3.84
CA SER A 218 -26.36 20.21 -4.79
C SER A 218 -25.77 20.37 -6.20
N ALA A 219 -24.44 20.39 -6.33
CA ALA A 219 -23.74 20.41 -7.61
C ALA A 219 -23.66 19.03 -8.30
N GLY A 220 -24.12 17.97 -7.63
CA GLY A 220 -24.13 16.60 -8.14
C GLY A 220 -23.23 15.65 -7.36
N PHE A 221 -22.99 14.48 -7.95
CA PHE A 221 -22.20 13.41 -7.38
C PHE A 221 -20.77 13.45 -7.92
N SER A 222 -19.77 13.52 -7.05
CA SER A 222 -18.35 13.58 -7.40
C SER A 222 -17.55 12.50 -6.69
N TYR A 223 -16.36 12.23 -7.23
CA TYR A 223 -15.37 11.36 -6.61
C TYR A 223 -14.02 12.06 -6.49
N THR A 224 -13.25 11.66 -5.48
CA THR A 224 -11.82 11.93 -5.36
C THR A 224 -11.10 10.61 -5.14
N TYR A 225 -10.14 10.28 -6.00
CA TYR A 225 -9.27 9.11 -5.87
C TYR A 225 -7.85 9.55 -5.58
N ASN A 226 -7.31 9.03 -4.48
CA ASN A 226 -5.90 9.14 -4.15
C ASN A 226 -5.23 7.83 -4.57
N LEU A 227 -4.29 7.95 -5.49
CA LEU A 227 -3.62 6.85 -6.16
C LEU A 227 -2.16 6.79 -5.72
N VAL A 228 -1.67 5.57 -5.58
CA VAL A 228 -0.25 5.25 -5.35
C VAL A 228 0.24 4.30 -6.43
N VAL A 229 1.53 4.31 -6.72
CA VAL A 229 2.07 3.49 -7.81
C VAL A 229 1.81 2.00 -7.55
N ASP A 230 1.40 1.30 -8.60
CA ASP A 230 1.31 -0.14 -8.58
C ASP A 230 2.71 -0.75 -8.72
N ILE A 231 3.24 -1.27 -7.62
CA ILE A 231 4.58 -1.86 -7.56
C ILE A 231 4.62 -3.34 -7.96
N ARG A 232 3.47 -3.94 -8.34
CA ARG A 232 3.43 -5.32 -8.82
C ARG A 232 4.26 -5.43 -10.10
N LYS A 233 4.92 -6.58 -10.27
CA LYS A 233 5.52 -6.89 -11.57
C LYS A 233 4.38 -6.92 -12.60
N PRO A 234 4.48 -6.16 -13.71
CA PRO A 234 3.48 -6.27 -14.76
C PRO A 234 3.43 -7.74 -15.19
N ALA A 235 2.22 -8.32 -15.22
CA ALA A 235 2.01 -9.60 -15.87
C ALA A 235 2.58 -9.47 -17.28
N ALA A 236 3.47 -10.39 -17.68
CA ALA A 236 4.24 -10.28 -18.92
C ALA A 236 3.35 -9.80 -20.06
N ALA A 237 3.52 -8.54 -20.46
CA ALA A 237 2.72 -7.96 -21.52
C ALA A 237 3.05 -8.72 -22.81
N SER A 238 2.02 -9.30 -23.45
CA SER A 238 2.14 -9.74 -24.83
C SER A 238 2.68 -8.57 -25.64
N LYS A 239 3.86 -8.74 -26.26
CA LYS A 239 4.50 -7.72 -27.11
C LYS A 239 3.51 -7.23 -28.17
N LYS A 240 2.87 -6.09 -27.94
CA LYS A 240 2.38 -5.19 -28.99
C LYS A 240 2.89 -3.81 -28.66
N SER A 241 4.02 -3.48 -29.28
CA SER A 241 4.55 -2.13 -29.36
C SER A 241 3.67 -1.34 -30.32
N GLU A 242 2.67 -0.63 -29.79
CA GLU A 242 2.03 0.46 -30.49
C GLU A 242 2.68 1.75 -29.97
N LYS A 243 3.48 2.41 -30.83
CA LYS A 243 4.03 3.74 -30.55
C LYS A 243 2.86 4.73 -30.51
N GLN A 244 2.25 4.90 -29.34
CA GLN A 244 1.47 6.10 -29.08
C GLN A 244 2.44 7.25 -28.86
N ASP A 245 2.35 8.27 -29.71
CA ASP A 245 2.99 9.56 -29.52
C ASP A 245 2.45 10.15 -28.21
N LYS A 246 3.21 9.98 -27.12
CA LYS A 246 2.90 10.58 -25.82
C LYS A 246 3.36 12.04 -25.85
N THR A 247 2.62 12.89 -26.53
CA THR A 247 2.72 14.35 -26.39
C THR A 247 2.15 14.78 -25.04
N GLY A 248 2.87 14.43 -23.97
CA GLY A 248 2.61 14.95 -22.63
C GLY A 248 3.12 16.39 -22.47
N PRO A 249 2.74 17.09 -21.39
CA PRO A 249 3.29 18.41 -21.09
C PRO A 249 4.82 18.36 -21.00
N SER A 250 5.51 19.28 -21.69
CA SER A 250 6.95 19.46 -21.48
C SER A 250 7.17 20.15 -20.13
N TYR A 251 7.53 19.38 -19.11
CA TYR A 251 7.74 19.89 -17.75
C TYR A 251 9.01 20.71 -17.58
N PHE A 252 9.93 20.62 -18.56
CA PHE A 252 11.16 21.38 -18.61
C PHE A 252 11.28 21.92 -20.04
N GLY A 253 11.06 23.23 -20.20
CA GLY A 253 11.43 23.97 -21.40
C GLY A 253 12.95 24.15 -21.48
#